data_AF-A0A7J2TKS2-F1
#
_entry.id   AF-A0A7J2TKS2-F1
#
_cell.length_a   1.000
_cell.length_b   1.000
_cell.length_c   1.000
_cell.angle_alpha   90.00
_cell.angle_beta   90.00
_cell.angle_gamma   90.00
#
_symmetry.space_group_name_H-M   'P 1'
#
loop_
_entity.id
_entity.type
_entity.pdbx_description
1 polymer ?
#
loop_
_entity_poly.entity_id
_entity_poly.type
_entity_poly.pdbx_seq_one_letter_code
_entity_poly.pdbx_strand_id
1 'polypeptide(L)'
;MRKRPMKVRSLAVSFLYMIRLLISLFFFLWLTLGWKVRKARKAFEKQLIRQGMAKKDAERLSAFYSKLKDNIMTTLKGSMFRNR
;
A
#
# COMPACT_ATOMS: atom_id res chain seq x y z
N MET A 1 13.47 -13.04 49.87
CA MET A 1 12.42 -13.39 48.89
C MET A 1 12.38 -12.36 47.75
N ARG A 2 13.05 -12.63 46.61
CA ARG A 2 13.12 -11.70 45.46
C ARG A 2 12.08 -12.10 44.40
N LYS A 3 10.80 -11.81 44.67
CA LYS A 3 9.74 -12.00 43.68
C LYS A 3 9.71 -10.78 42.76
N ARG A 4 9.80 -11.00 41.44
CA ARG A 4 9.29 -10.18 40.29
C ARG A 4 10.34 -9.85 39.22
N PRO A 5 10.59 -10.78 38.27
CA PRO A 5 10.81 -10.41 36.87
C PRO A 5 9.73 -10.98 35.92
N MET A 6 8.78 -11.77 36.42
CA MET A 6 7.78 -12.44 35.58
C MET A 6 6.72 -11.50 34.98
N LYS A 7 6.34 -10.42 35.70
CA LYS A 7 5.29 -9.49 35.24
C LYS A 7 5.71 -8.59 34.06
N VAL A 8 6.97 -8.13 34.05
CA VAL A 8 7.52 -7.34 32.94
C VAL A 8 7.71 -8.17 31.68
N ARG A 9 8.09 -9.45 31.84
CA ARG A 9 8.15 -10.39 30.70
C ARG A 9 6.76 -10.65 30.12
N SER A 10 5.73 -10.86 30.94
CA SER A 10 4.37 -11.10 30.42
C SER A 10 3.78 -9.86 29.73
N LEU A 11 4.04 -8.66 30.25
CA LEU A 11 3.64 -7.40 29.62
C LEU A 11 4.34 -7.19 28.26
N ALA A 12 5.65 -7.45 28.18
CA ALA A 12 6.39 -7.35 26.94
C ALA A 12 5.89 -8.32 25.86
N VAL A 13 5.59 -9.57 26.25
CA VAL A 13 5.02 -10.57 25.35
C VAL A 13 3.63 -10.15 24.87
N SER A 14 2.77 -9.67 25.77
CA SER A 14 1.44 -9.19 25.40
C SER A 14 1.50 -8.00 24.42
N PHE A 15 2.45 -7.10 24.62
CA PHE A 15 2.68 -5.97 23.72
C PHE A 15 3.17 -6.41 22.34
N LEU A 16 4.08 -7.39 22.28
CA LEU A 16 4.53 -7.99 21.03
C LEU A 16 3.38 -8.68 20.27
N TYR A 17 2.47 -9.36 20.98
CA TYR A 17 1.27 -9.93 20.35
C TYR A 17 0.34 -8.87 19.78
N MET A 18 0.13 -7.75 20.49
CA MET A 18 -0.65 -6.62 19.97
C MET A 18 -0.05 -6.04 18.68
N ILE A 19 1.26 -5.79 18.67
CA ILE A 19 1.96 -5.28 17.48
C ILE A 19 1.81 -6.27 16.32
N ARG A 20 1.99 -7.57 16.58
CA ARG A 20 1.85 -8.61 15.56
C ARG A 20 0.45 -8.63 14.96
N LEU A 21 -0.58 -8.44 15.77
CA LEU A 21 -1.97 -8.42 15.33
C LEU A 21 -2.24 -7.19 14.44
N LEU A 22 -1.77 -6.00 14.85
CA LEU A 22 -1.87 -4.77 14.07
C LEU A 22 -1.16 -4.88 12.72
N ILE A 23 0.06 -5.43 12.70
CA ILE A 23 0.81 -5.65 11.45
C ILE A 23 0.07 -6.63 10.54
N SER A 24 -0.47 -7.72 11.09
CA SER A 24 -1.20 -8.71 10.29
C SER A 24 -2.42 -8.09 9.61
N LEU A 25 -3.22 -7.32 10.36
CA LEU A 25 -4.41 -6.65 9.84
C LEU A 25 -4.06 -5.62 8.76
N PHE A 26 -3.02 -4.83 9.01
CA PHE A 26 -2.53 -3.85 8.05
C PHE A 26 -1.98 -4.51 6.78
N PHE A 27 -1.27 -5.63 6.93
CA PHE A 27 -0.71 -6.40 5.82
C PHE A 27 -1.82 -7.00 4.94
N PHE A 28 -2.89 -7.54 5.54
CA PHE A 28 -4.05 -8.00 4.79
C PHE A 28 -4.77 -6.87 4.05
N LEU A 29 -4.94 -5.71 4.67
CA LEU A 29 -5.47 -4.53 4.00
C LEU A 29 -4.59 -4.11 2.82
N TRP A 30 -3.27 -4.11 3.01
CA TRP A 30 -2.32 -3.73 1.96
C TRP A 30 -2.32 -4.72 0.79
N LEU A 31 -2.35 -6.03 1.07
CA LEU A 31 -2.47 -7.06 0.06
C LEU A 31 -3.78 -6.94 -0.73
N THR A 32 -4.90 -6.72 -0.04
CA THR A 32 -6.22 -6.59 -0.70
C THR A 32 -6.31 -5.30 -1.52
N LEU A 33 -5.77 -4.18 -1.03
CA LEU A 33 -5.65 -2.92 -1.77
C LEU A 33 -4.74 -3.07 -3.00
N GLY A 34 -3.56 -3.66 -2.84
CA GLY A 34 -2.64 -3.93 -3.94
C GLY A 34 -3.25 -4.83 -5.02
N TRP A 35 -4.03 -5.83 -4.62
CA TRP A 35 -4.80 -6.68 -5.53
C TRP A 35 -5.93 -5.93 -6.24
N LYS A 36 -6.67 -5.07 -5.55
CA LYS A 36 -7.69 -4.22 -6.19
C LYS A 36 -7.07 -3.28 -7.22
N VAL A 37 -5.93 -2.67 -6.91
CA VAL A 37 -5.20 -1.81 -7.85
C VAL A 37 -4.73 -2.60 -9.08
N ARG A 38 -4.20 -3.81 -8.89
CA ARG A 38 -3.83 -4.70 -10.01
C ARG A 38 -5.04 -5.09 -10.86
N LYS A 39 -6.18 -5.40 -10.24
CA LYS A 39 -7.44 -5.68 -10.96
C LYS A 39 -7.91 -4.47 -11.76
N ALA A 40 -7.88 -3.28 -11.17
CA ALA A 40 -8.25 -2.04 -11.84
C ALA A 40 -7.34 -1.77 -13.05
N ARG A 41 -6.02 -1.94 -12.90
CA ARG A 41 -5.05 -1.81 -14.00
C ARG A 41 -5.34 -2.79 -15.15
N LYS A 42 -5.56 -4.07 -14.83
CA LYS A 42 -5.93 -5.08 -15.85
C LYS A 42 -7.25 -4.77 -16.54
N ALA A 43 -8.25 -4.27 -15.80
CA ALA A 43 -9.54 -3.88 -16.39
C ALA A 43 -9.38 -2.69 -17.34
N PHE A 44 -8.56 -1.71 -16.96
CA PHE A 44 -8.22 -0.54 -17.78
C PHE A 44 -7.49 -0.94 -19.06
N GLU A 45 -6.47 -1.80 -18.97
CA GLU A 45 -5.77 -2.36 -20.14
C GLU A 45 -6.75 -3.11 -21.07
N LYS A 46 -7.67 -3.88 -20.50
CA LYS A 46 -8.67 -4.63 -21.28
C LYS A 46 -9.66 -3.72 -21.99
N GLN A 47 -10.02 -2.59 -21.38
CA GLN A 47 -10.87 -1.57 -22.02
C GLN A 47 -10.11 -0.86 -23.16
N LEU A 48 -8.85 -0.49 -22.96
CA LEU A 48 -8.01 0.10 -24.01
C LEU A 48 -7.83 -0.82 -25.21
N ILE A 49 -7.59 -2.12 -24.96
CA ILE A 49 -7.49 -3.12 -26.03
C ILE A 49 -8.82 -3.26 -26.77
N ARG A 50 -9.96 -3.26 -26.07
CA ARG A 50 -11.30 -3.26 -26.70
C ARG A 50 -11.55 -2.03 -27.57
N GLN A 51 -10.93 -0.91 -27.23
CA GLN A 51 -11.00 0.33 -28.01
C GLN A 51 -10.07 0.34 -29.23
N GLY A 52 -9.38 -0.77 -29.50
CA GLY A 52 -8.46 -0.92 -30.64
C GLY A 52 -7.01 -0.55 -30.34
N MET A 53 -6.66 -0.25 -29.09
CA MET A 53 -5.28 0.06 -28.70
C MET A 53 -4.43 -1.22 -28.61
N ALA A 54 -3.25 -1.22 -29.23
CA ALA A 54 -2.33 -2.34 -29.11
C ALA A 54 -1.91 -2.54 -27.65
N LYS A 55 -1.78 -3.80 -27.22
CA LYS A 55 -1.45 -4.17 -25.83
C LYS A 55 -0.20 -3.45 -25.29
N LYS A 56 0.82 -3.26 -26.13
CA LYS A 56 2.07 -2.55 -25.78
C LYS A 56 1.82 -1.06 -25.48
N ASP A 57 0.91 -0.43 -26.21
CA ASP A 57 0.57 0.98 -26.01
C ASP A 57 -0.33 1.16 -24.80
N ALA A 58 -1.26 0.25 -24.55
CA ALA A 58 -2.06 0.23 -23.32
C ALA A 58 -1.17 0.07 -22.06
N GLU A 59 -0.15 -0.80 -22.13
CA GLU A 59 0.81 -0.99 -21.05
C GLU A 59 1.65 0.28 -20.81
N ARG A 60 2.19 0.88 -21.87
CA ARG A 60 2.92 2.16 -21.82
C ARG A 60 2.05 3.28 -21.24
N LEU A 61 0.79 3.39 -21.67
CA LEU A 61 -0.13 4.41 -21.19
C LEU A 61 -0.43 4.24 -19.70
N SER A 62 -0.64 3.00 -19.24
CA SER A 62 -0.82 2.72 -17.81
C SER A 62 0.42 3.10 -16.99
N ALA A 63 1.62 2.86 -17.51
CA ALA A 63 2.87 3.20 -16.85
C ALA A 63 3.08 4.71 -16.78
N PHE A 64 2.72 5.43 -17.86
CA PHE A 64 2.77 6.88 -17.91
C PHE A 64 1.79 7.51 -16.93
N TYR A 65 0.57 6.98 -16.85
CA TYR A 65 -0.44 7.42 -15.88
C TYR A 65 0.01 7.20 -14.44
N SER A 66 0.62 6.04 -14.13
CA SER A 66 1.22 5.78 -12.82
C SER A 66 2.32 6.80 -12.47
N LYS A 67 3.26 7.06 -13.39
CA LYS A 67 4.30 8.07 -13.17
C LYS A 67 3.74 9.48 -12.98
N LEU A 68 2.73 9.84 -13.76
CA LEU A 68 2.08 11.14 -13.65
C LEU A 68 1.37 11.28 -12.29
N LYS A 69 0.64 10.26 -11.85
CA LYS A 69 0.01 10.22 -10.54
C LYS A 69 1.04 10.33 -9.42
N ASP A 70 2.15 9.59 -9.50
CA ASP A 70 3.20 9.62 -8.49
C ASP A 70 3.88 10.99 -8.43
N ASN A 71 4.13 11.63 -9.58
CA ASN A 71 4.65 13.00 -9.64
C ASN A 71 3.67 14.00 -9.04
N ILE A 72 2.38 13.94 -9.40
CA ILE A 72 1.35 14.81 -8.81
C ILE A 72 1.29 14.61 -7.30
N MET A 73 1.23 13.36 -6.83
CA MET A 73 1.20 13.02 -5.40
C MET A 73 2.45 13.53 -4.69
N THR A 74 3.63 13.38 -5.28
CA THR A 74 4.90 13.85 -4.72
C THR A 74 4.94 15.36 -4.64
N THR A 75 4.45 16.06 -5.67
CA THR A 75 4.33 17.52 -5.68
C THR A 75 3.30 18.02 -4.68
N LEU A 76 2.14 17.36 -4.56
CA LEU A 76 1.08 17.69 -3.59
C LEU A 76 1.52 17.42 -2.15
N LYS A 77 2.24 16.33 -1.93
CA LYS A 77 2.84 16.02 -0.64
C LYS A 77 3.93 17.05 -0.34
N GLY A 78 4.76 17.37 -1.33
CA GLY A 78 5.76 18.44 -1.25
C GLY A 78 5.15 19.79 -0.87
N SER A 79 4.00 20.18 -1.44
CA SER A 79 3.33 21.44 -1.10
C SER A 79 2.67 21.42 0.28
N MET A 80 2.08 20.29 0.69
CA MET A 80 1.50 20.14 2.05
C MET A 80 2.57 20.12 3.16
N PHE A 81 3.75 19.54 2.91
CA PHE A 81 4.83 19.47 3.89
C PHE A 81 5.78 20.68 3.85
N ARG A 82 5.70 21.55 2.82
CA ARG A 82 6.53 22.76 2.67
C ARG A 82 5.93 24.01 3.34
N ASN A 83 4.71 23.93 3.87
CA ASN A 83 4.03 25.08 4.50
C ASN A 83 3.85 24.94 6.03
N ARG A 84 4.79 24.27 6.71
CA ARG A 84 4.94 24.33 8.16
C ARG A 84 6.35 24.75 8.54
#